data_AF-A0A2K5RGE8-F1
#
_entry.id   AF-A0A2K5RGE8-F1
#
_cell.length_a   1.000
_cell.length_b   1.000
_cell.length_c   1.000
_cell.angle_alpha   90.00
_cell.angle_beta   90.00
_cell.angle_gamma   90.00
#
_symmetry.space_group_name_H-M   'P 1'
#
loop_
_entity.id
_entity.type
_entity.pdbx_description
1 polymer ?
#
loop_
_entity_poly.entity_id
_entity_poly.type
_entity_poly.pdbx_seq_one_letter_code
_entity_poly.pdbx_strand_id
1 'polypeptide(L)'
;MHLDSNTGKQLKLLQKLDHYGHQRLQHINSFDLLWKELKSLKGDVFPESLIEEMIAALQRFRDEINYINVAEIAYFISKTNYLSTLLLDRIASVAVQQIEKIHPFTVFAIIMPFSVLNYDPPQRDEFLETCMQHLNSYLGIFDPHMLVFLGFSLATLEYFPEDLLKAIFNIKFLARLDSQLEVLPSSLSTRVQFHLMELNRAVCLECPEFQIPWFHDRFCQQYNKGIGGMNRAQQQIYKMLAEVLGGINCVKASVLTPYYHTVDFECTLDKKKKPLPYGSHNITLGQQPEMPWESNTEIVGSRLPPGAERIALEFLDSKAFCRNIPHIKGKSAMKKRHLEILGYRVIQISQFEWNSMALSTKDARMDYLRERIFGEVKL
;
A
#
# COMPACT_ATOMS: atom_id res chain seq x y z
N MET A 1 -35.88 15.72 3.44
CA MET A 1 -34.82 15.27 2.51
C MET A 1 -35.21 13.87 2.05
N HIS A 2 -35.94 13.77 0.93
CA HIS A 2 -36.40 12.49 0.39
C HIS A 2 -35.20 11.74 -0.16
N LEU A 3 -34.79 10.64 0.49
CA LEU A 3 -34.00 9.63 -0.22
C LEU A 3 -34.87 9.14 -1.38
N ASP A 4 -34.33 9.25 -2.59
CA ASP A 4 -34.99 8.85 -3.82
C ASP A 4 -35.58 7.44 -3.68
N SER A 5 -36.87 7.26 -4.02
CA SER A 5 -37.57 5.99 -3.84
C SER A 5 -36.90 4.81 -4.57
N ASN A 6 -36.08 5.13 -5.58
CA ASN A 6 -35.28 4.19 -6.36
C ASN A 6 -34.08 3.65 -5.55
N THR A 7 -33.39 4.51 -4.80
CA THR A 7 -32.28 4.13 -3.90
C THR A 7 -32.76 3.20 -2.78
N GLY A 8 -33.97 3.44 -2.25
CA GLY A 8 -34.57 2.57 -1.23
C GLY A 8 -34.94 1.18 -1.73
N LYS A 9 -35.39 1.05 -2.99
CA LYS A 9 -35.67 -0.26 -3.62
C LYS A 9 -34.39 -1.02 -3.93
N GLN A 10 -33.36 -0.33 -4.44
CA GLN A 10 -32.05 -0.91 -4.71
C GLN A 10 -31.39 -1.42 -3.42
N LEU A 11 -31.46 -0.67 -2.32
CA LEU A 11 -30.93 -1.09 -1.02
C LEU A 11 -31.62 -2.36 -0.50
N LYS A 12 -32.95 -2.44 -0.59
CA LYS A 12 -33.71 -3.64 -0.20
C LYS A 12 -33.35 -4.85 -1.07
N LEU A 13 -33.09 -4.66 -2.36
CA LEU A 13 -32.67 -5.74 -3.25
C LEU A 13 -31.27 -6.24 -2.86
N LEU A 14 -30.32 -5.34 -2.59
CA LEU A 14 -28.98 -5.70 -2.11
C LEU A 14 -29.03 -6.47 -0.79
N GLN A 15 -29.85 -6.03 0.17
CA GLN A 15 -30.03 -6.73 1.45
C GLN A 15 -30.61 -8.14 1.26
N LYS A 16 -31.58 -8.31 0.35
CA LYS A 16 -32.12 -9.64 0.02
C LYS A 16 -31.08 -10.52 -0.66
N LEU A 17 -30.32 -9.98 -1.62
CA LEU A 17 -29.25 -10.71 -2.28
C LEU A 17 -28.17 -11.15 -1.30
N ASP A 18 -27.80 -10.29 -0.34
CA ASP A 18 -26.86 -10.62 0.73
C ASP A 18 -27.40 -11.75 1.62
N HIS A 19 -28.66 -11.66 2.07
CA HIS A 19 -29.31 -12.69 2.87
C HIS A 19 -29.36 -14.06 2.16
N TYR A 20 -29.75 -14.08 0.88
CA TYR A 20 -29.77 -15.31 0.10
C TYR A 20 -28.36 -15.83 -0.19
N GLY A 21 -27.37 -14.96 -0.42
CA GLY A 21 -25.98 -15.35 -0.57
C GLY A 21 -25.44 -16.03 0.68
N HIS A 22 -25.72 -15.46 1.85
CA HIS A 22 -25.35 -16.01 3.15
C HIS A 22 -25.95 -17.40 3.38
N GLN A 23 -27.27 -17.56 3.17
CA GLN A 23 -27.93 -18.86 3.28
C GLN A 23 -27.33 -19.90 2.32
N ARG A 24 -27.06 -19.52 1.06
CA ARG A 24 -26.41 -20.43 0.11
C ARG A 24 -25.04 -20.88 0.62
N LEU A 25 -24.16 -19.96 0.99
CA LEU A 25 -22.79 -20.26 1.43
C LEU A 25 -22.73 -21.15 2.68
N GLN A 26 -23.67 -20.97 3.61
CA GLN A 26 -23.76 -21.81 4.80
C GLN A 26 -24.11 -23.26 4.47
N HIS A 27 -24.97 -23.47 3.48
CA HIS A 27 -25.44 -24.79 3.05
C HIS A 27 -24.63 -25.41 1.89
N ILE A 28 -23.61 -24.72 1.37
CA ILE A 28 -22.73 -25.31 0.34
C ILE A 28 -21.96 -26.49 0.93
N ASN A 29 -22.13 -27.64 0.28
CA ASN A 29 -21.55 -28.92 0.66
C ASN A 29 -20.50 -29.45 -0.32
N SER A 30 -20.21 -28.71 -1.40
CA SER A 30 -19.16 -29.07 -2.36
C SER A 30 -18.39 -27.86 -2.85
N PHE A 31 -17.09 -28.06 -3.10
CA PHE A 31 -16.21 -27.03 -3.63
C PHE A 31 -16.68 -26.51 -5.01
N ASP A 32 -17.20 -27.38 -5.88
CA ASP A 32 -17.72 -26.96 -7.18
C ASP A 32 -18.85 -25.93 -7.10
N LEU A 33 -19.74 -26.07 -6.10
CA LEU A 33 -20.81 -25.11 -5.86
C LEU A 33 -20.26 -23.79 -5.31
N LEU A 34 -19.30 -23.86 -4.38
CA LEU A 34 -18.58 -22.68 -3.89
C LEU A 34 -17.89 -21.94 -5.03
N TRP A 35 -17.28 -22.68 -5.95
CA TRP A 35 -16.56 -22.13 -7.08
C TRP A 35 -17.47 -21.42 -8.08
N LYS A 36 -18.63 -22.01 -8.37
CA LYS A 36 -19.65 -21.36 -9.19
C LYS A 36 -20.13 -20.06 -8.56
N GLU A 37 -20.26 -20.02 -7.24
CA GLU A 37 -20.66 -18.82 -6.51
C GLU A 37 -19.56 -17.74 -6.55
N LEU A 38 -18.29 -18.10 -6.32
CA LEU A 38 -17.16 -17.18 -6.44
C LEU A 38 -17.05 -16.57 -7.84
N LYS A 39 -17.36 -17.34 -8.89
CA LYS A 39 -17.37 -16.86 -10.29
C LYS A 39 -18.58 -15.99 -10.64
N SER A 40 -19.72 -16.22 -10.00
CA SER A 40 -20.95 -15.46 -10.27
C SER A 40 -20.89 -14.06 -9.67
N LEU A 41 -20.09 -13.89 -8.62
CA LEU A 41 -19.78 -12.64 -7.96
C LEU A 41 -18.87 -11.74 -8.81
N LYS A 42 -19.49 -11.09 -9.81
CA LYS A 42 -18.84 -10.04 -10.60
C LYS A 42 -19.06 -8.68 -9.92
N GLY A 43 -18.02 -8.17 -9.27
CA GLY A 43 -18.00 -6.82 -8.70
C GLY A 43 -16.79 -6.58 -7.80
N ASP A 44 -16.34 -5.34 -7.70
CA ASP A 44 -15.22 -4.96 -6.82
C ASP A 44 -15.67 -4.68 -5.37
N VAL A 45 -16.98 -4.72 -5.09
CA VAL A 45 -17.55 -4.35 -3.78
C VAL A 45 -18.48 -5.45 -3.27
N PHE A 46 -17.98 -6.24 -2.32
CA PHE A 46 -18.78 -7.23 -1.61
C PHE A 46 -19.16 -6.72 -0.20
N PRO A 47 -20.39 -7.01 0.27
CA PRO A 47 -20.74 -6.89 1.68
C PRO A 47 -19.74 -7.65 2.55
N GLU A 48 -19.44 -7.11 3.73
CA GLU A 48 -18.44 -7.70 4.63
C GLU A 48 -18.87 -9.08 5.13
N SER A 49 -20.13 -9.20 5.53
CA SER A 49 -20.82 -10.43 5.90
C SER A 49 -20.67 -11.54 4.86
N LEU A 50 -20.79 -11.19 3.58
CA LEU A 50 -20.66 -12.15 2.49
C LEU A 50 -19.21 -12.63 2.34
N ILE A 51 -18.23 -11.72 2.42
CA ILE A 51 -16.80 -12.10 2.35
C ILE A 51 -16.45 -13.05 3.49
N GLU A 52 -16.88 -12.75 4.72
CA GLU A 52 -16.60 -13.59 5.88
C GLU A 52 -17.07 -15.02 5.68
N GLU A 53 -18.32 -15.21 5.22
CA GLU A 53 -18.85 -16.54 4.91
C GLU A 53 -18.12 -17.22 3.76
N MET A 54 -17.72 -16.48 2.73
CA MET A 54 -16.94 -17.05 1.62
C MET A 54 -15.57 -17.52 2.06
N ILE A 55 -14.88 -16.72 2.89
CA ILE A 55 -13.59 -17.09 3.45
C ILE A 55 -13.76 -18.30 4.38
N ALA A 56 -14.79 -18.33 5.22
CA ALA A 56 -15.09 -19.48 6.07
C ALA A 56 -15.40 -20.74 5.25
N ALA A 57 -16.15 -20.62 4.14
CA ALA A 57 -16.40 -21.72 3.21
C ALA A 57 -15.09 -22.22 2.56
N LEU A 58 -14.25 -21.31 2.07
CA LEU A 58 -12.93 -21.66 1.52
C LEU A 58 -12.04 -22.36 2.55
N GLN A 59 -12.07 -21.93 3.81
CA GLN A 59 -11.32 -22.57 4.90
C GLN A 59 -11.80 -24.00 5.18
N ARG A 60 -13.11 -24.26 5.08
CA ARG A 60 -13.70 -25.62 5.20
C ARG A 60 -13.22 -26.54 4.08
N PHE A 61 -13.08 -26.03 2.85
CA PHE A 61 -12.62 -26.79 1.69
C PHE A 61 -11.13 -26.58 1.35
N ARG A 62 -10.30 -26.17 2.32
CA ARG A 62 -8.88 -25.84 2.07
C ARG A 62 -8.07 -26.98 1.45
N ASP A 63 -8.43 -28.23 1.77
CA ASP A 63 -7.72 -29.41 1.30
C ASP A 63 -8.00 -29.67 -0.19
N GLU A 64 -9.10 -29.14 -0.72
CA GLU A 64 -9.45 -29.18 -2.15
C GLU A 64 -8.72 -28.09 -2.97
N ILE A 65 -8.03 -27.15 -2.31
CA ILE A 65 -7.19 -26.16 -3.00
C ILE A 65 -5.97 -26.87 -3.61
N ASN A 66 -5.78 -26.70 -4.92
CA ASN A 66 -4.76 -27.38 -5.73
C ASN A 66 -4.35 -26.53 -6.95
N TYR A 67 -3.43 -27.04 -7.77
CA TYR A 67 -2.87 -26.33 -8.95
C TYR A 67 -3.92 -25.81 -9.95
N ILE A 68 -5.12 -26.39 -10.00
CA ILE A 68 -6.20 -26.00 -10.93
C ILE A 68 -6.87 -24.70 -10.47
N ASN A 69 -7.11 -24.53 -9.16
CA ASN A 69 -7.93 -23.45 -8.61
C ASN A 69 -7.13 -22.39 -7.84
N VAL A 70 -5.88 -22.68 -7.45
CA VAL A 70 -5.08 -21.85 -6.54
C VAL A 70 -4.92 -20.41 -7.03
N ALA A 71 -4.68 -20.19 -8.33
CA ALA A 71 -4.48 -18.85 -8.87
C ALA A 71 -5.74 -17.98 -8.80
N GLU A 72 -6.91 -18.57 -9.10
CA GLU A 72 -8.20 -17.88 -9.04
C GLU A 72 -8.60 -17.60 -7.57
N ILE A 73 -8.33 -18.51 -6.64
CA ILE A 73 -8.56 -18.29 -5.19
C ILE A 73 -7.63 -17.18 -4.67
N ALA A 74 -6.34 -17.22 -5.02
CA ALA A 74 -5.36 -16.23 -4.61
C ALA A 74 -5.75 -14.82 -5.12
N TYR A 75 -6.19 -14.74 -6.37
CA TYR A 75 -6.73 -13.50 -6.93
C TYR A 75 -7.97 -13.00 -6.18
N PHE A 76 -8.92 -13.90 -5.87
CA PHE A 76 -10.10 -13.55 -5.08
C PHE A 76 -9.72 -12.97 -3.71
N ILE A 77 -8.83 -13.64 -2.96
CA ILE A 77 -8.35 -13.16 -1.65
C ILE A 77 -7.68 -11.78 -1.75
N SER A 78 -6.91 -11.54 -2.81
CA SER A 78 -6.29 -10.23 -3.06
C SER A 78 -7.33 -9.11 -3.20
N LYS A 79 -8.47 -9.42 -3.82
CA LYS A 79 -9.56 -8.46 -4.05
C LYS A 79 -10.38 -8.18 -2.80
N THR A 80 -10.59 -9.18 -1.95
CA THR A 80 -11.38 -9.00 -0.72
C THR A 80 -10.64 -8.15 0.32
N ASN A 81 -9.32 -8.04 0.23
CA ASN A 81 -8.46 -7.44 1.26
C ASN A 81 -8.65 -8.13 2.63
N TYR A 82 -9.08 -9.40 2.64
CA TYR A 82 -9.35 -10.18 3.83
C TYR A 82 -8.15 -11.08 4.15
N LEU A 83 -7.53 -10.90 5.31
CA LEU A 83 -6.37 -11.68 5.72
C LEU A 83 -6.79 -12.98 6.39
N SER A 84 -6.53 -14.10 5.72
CA SER A 84 -6.71 -15.47 6.24
C SER A 84 -5.40 -16.23 6.11
N THR A 85 -4.63 -16.30 7.19
CA THR A 85 -3.31 -16.94 7.21
C THR A 85 -3.39 -18.40 6.79
N LEU A 86 -4.41 -19.14 7.26
CA LEU A 86 -4.66 -20.54 6.88
C LEU A 86 -4.79 -20.75 5.37
N LEU A 87 -5.49 -19.85 4.67
CA LEU A 87 -5.65 -19.93 3.22
C LEU A 87 -4.38 -19.51 2.48
N LEU A 88 -3.69 -18.47 2.97
CA LEU A 88 -2.43 -18.02 2.40
C LEU A 88 -1.32 -19.07 2.53
N ASP A 89 -1.21 -19.70 3.69
CA ASP A 89 -0.28 -20.83 3.92
C ASP A 89 -0.59 -22.00 2.99
N ARG A 90 -1.87 -22.31 2.78
CA ARG A 90 -2.30 -23.35 1.84
C ARG A 90 -1.96 -22.98 0.39
N ILE A 91 -2.15 -21.73 -0.01
CA ILE A 91 -1.78 -21.24 -1.35
C ILE A 91 -0.28 -21.37 -1.59
N ALA A 92 0.55 -20.93 -0.62
CA ALA A 92 2.00 -21.06 -0.69
C ALA A 92 2.42 -22.54 -0.79
N SER A 93 1.81 -23.40 0.04
CA SER A 93 2.05 -24.85 0.06
C SER A 93 1.73 -25.51 -1.29
N VAL A 94 0.58 -25.19 -1.90
CA VAL A 94 0.21 -25.71 -3.22
C VAL A 94 1.16 -25.22 -4.30
N ALA A 95 1.55 -23.94 -4.27
CA ALA A 95 2.49 -23.39 -5.23
C ALA A 95 3.84 -24.13 -5.15
N VAL A 96 4.41 -24.29 -3.96
CA VAL A 96 5.68 -25.03 -3.77
C VAL A 96 5.56 -26.49 -4.24
N GLN A 97 4.49 -27.19 -3.86
CA GLN A 97 4.34 -28.63 -4.15
C GLN A 97 4.01 -28.94 -5.60
N GLN A 98 3.39 -28.00 -6.33
CA GLN A 98 2.73 -28.30 -7.60
C GLN A 98 3.06 -27.26 -8.69
N ILE A 99 4.12 -26.45 -8.53
CA ILE A 99 4.47 -25.36 -9.45
C ILE A 99 4.58 -25.82 -10.89
N GLU A 100 5.12 -27.02 -11.12
CA GLU A 100 5.33 -27.59 -12.46
C GLU A 100 4.02 -27.80 -13.23
N LYS A 101 2.90 -27.95 -12.50
CA LYS A 101 1.55 -28.11 -13.08
C LYS A 101 0.83 -26.77 -13.25
N ILE A 102 1.38 -25.69 -12.69
CA ILE A 102 0.80 -24.35 -12.74
C ILE A 102 1.35 -23.63 -13.97
N HIS A 103 0.45 -23.02 -14.76
CA HIS A 103 0.86 -22.25 -15.91
C HIS A 103 1.66 -20.99 -15.47
N PRO A 104 2.86 -20.71 -16.02
CA PRO A 104 3.71 -19.60 -15.56
C PRO A 104 2.98 -18.25 -15.49
N PHE A 105 2.10 -17.96 -16.44
CA PHE A 105 1.37 -16.69 -16.50
C PHE A 105 0.35 -16.48 -15.37
N THR A 106 0.01 -17.50 -14.58
CA THR A 106 -0.90 -17.37 -13.44
C THR A 106 -0.17 -17.22 -12.10
N VAL A 107 1.16 -17.39 -12.07
CA VAL A 107 1.98 -17.28 -10.85
C VAL A 107 1.87 -15.89 -10.22
N PHE A 108 1.77 -14.83 -11.03
CA PHE A 108 1.56 -13.48 -10.50
C PHE A 108 0.28 -13.38 -9.64
N ALA A 109 -0.81 -14.04 -10.04
CA ALA A 109 -2.06 -14.06 -9.27
C ALA A 109 -1.89 -14.80 -7.92
N ILE A 110 -1.00 -15.80 -7.87
CA ILE A 110 -0.66 -16.56 -6.67
C ILE A 110 0.18 -15.71 -5.69
N ILE A 111 1.09 -14.88 -6.20
CA ILE A 111 1.94 -13.98 -5.38
C ILE A 111 1.14 -12.78 -4.85
N MET A 112 0.19 -12.28 -5.65
CA MET A 112 -0.58 -11.07 -5.36
C MET A 112 -1.15 -10.95 -3.94
N PRO A 113 -1.79 -11.98 -3.34
CA PRO A 113 -2.39 -11.81 -2.02
C PRO A 113 -1.36 -11.58 -0.91
N PHE A 114 -0.17 -12.18 -1.01
CA PHE A 114 0.91 -11.97 -0.05
C PHE A 114 1.41 -10.52 -0.10
N SER A 115 1.59 -9.99 -1.31
CA SER A 115 1.95 -8.59 -1.56
C SER A 115 0.89 -7.61 -1.05
N VAL A 116 -0.39 -7.84 -1.36
CA VAL A 116 -1.47 -6.93 -0.97
C VAL A 116 -1.69 -6.96 0.55
N LEU A 117 -1.72 -8.15 1.14
CA LEU A 117 -2.08 -8.36 2.54
C LEU A 117 -0.88 -8.27 3.49
N ASN A 118 0.34 -8.08 2.96
CA ASN A 118 1.57 -7.99 3.74
C ASN A 118 1.74 -9.20 4.67
N TYR A 119 1.69 -10.39 4.09
CA TYR A 119 1.78 -11.64 4.85
C TYR A 119 2.90 -12.51 4.31
N ASP A 120 3.80 -12.93 5.19
CA ASP A 120 4.85 -13.88 4.90
C ASP A 120 4.42 -15.27 5.38
N PRO A 121 4.24 -16.25 4.48
CA PRO A 121 3.94 -17.62 4.89
C PRO A 121 5.17 -18.25 5.56
N PRO A 122 5.02 -19.29 6.40
CA PRO A 122 6.16 -19.96 7.06
C PRO A 122 7.27 -20.44 6.11
N GLN A 123 6.91 -20.74 4.86
CA GLN A 123 7.80 -21.20 3.79
C GLN A 123 8.07 -20.10 2.74
N ARG A 124 8.10 -18.83 3.17
CA ARG A 124 8.25 -17.64 2.31
C ARG A 124 9.36 -17.77 1.28
N ASP A 125 10.58 -18.09 1.72
CA ASP A 125 11.75 -18.06 0.85
C ASP A 125 11.67 -19.15 -0.23
N GLU A 126 11.35 -20.39 0.16
CA GLU A 126 11.13 -21.51 -0.76
C GLU A 126 9.99 -21.20 -1.74
N PHE A 127 8.89 -20.61 -1.26
CA PHE A 127 7.76 -20.21 -2.09
C PHE A 127 8.14 -19.17 -3.15
N LEU A 128 8.77 -18.06 -2.75
CA LEU A 128 9.15 -16.99 -3.67
C LEU A 128 10.24 -17.44 -4.65
N GLU A 129 11.20 -18.23 -4.18
CA GLU A 129 12.23 -18.84 -5.02
C GLU A 129 11.60 -19.76 -6.07
N THR A 130 10.73 -20.69 -5.65
CA THR A 130 10.04 -21.64 -6.53
C THR A 130 9.23 -20.91 -7.60
N CYS A 131 8.47 -19.88 -7.21
CA CYS A 131 7.70 -19.06 -8.15
C CYS A 131 8.60 -18.34 -9.16
N MET A 132 9.73 -17.77 -8.73
CA MET A 132 10.63 -17.05 -9.64
C MET A 132 11.42 -17.97 -10.55
N GLN A 133 11.91 -19.10 -10.06
CA GLN A 133 12.57 -20.11 -10.90
C GLN A 133 11.65 -20.55 -12.03
N HIS A 134 10.36 -20.77 -11.74
CA HIS A 134 9.36 -21.14 -12.74
C HIS A 134 9.08 -20.02 -13.77
N LEU A 135 9.24 -18.75 -13.37
CA LEU A 135 9.00 -17.58 -14.23
C LEU A 135 10.21 -17.18 -15.09
N ASN A 136 11.44 -17.50 -14.68
CA ASN A 136 12.68 -16.98 -15.28
C ASN A 136 12.76 -17.18 -16.80
N SER A 137 12.43 -18.38 -17.28
CA SER A 137 12.45 -18.70 -18.73
C SER A 137 11.40 -17.95 -19.55
N TYR A 138 10.42 -17.33 -18.90
CA TYR A 138 9.28 -16.68 -19.54
C TYR A 138 9.34 -15.15 -19.47
N LEU A 139 10.29 -14.55 -18.73
CA LEU A 139 10.37 -13.10 -18.51
C LEU A 139 10.39 -12.30 -19.83
N GLY A 140 11.06 -12.80 -20.88
CA GLY A 140 11.09 -12.14 -22.19
C GLY A 140 9.75 -12.14 -22.96
N ILE A 141 8.85 -13.05 -22.61
CA ILE A 141 7.58 -13.33 -23.30
C ILE A 141 6.41 -12.59 -22.63
N PHE A 142 6.49 -12.32 -21.32
CA PHE A 142 5.45 -11.59 -20.60
C PHE A 142 5.18 -10.21 -21.22
N ASP A 143 3.92 -9.80 -21.13
CA ASP A 143 3.54 -8.42 -21.40
C ASP A 143 4.26 -7.47 -20.42
N PRO A 144 4.81 -6.34 -20.90
CA PRO A 144 5.56 -5.42 -20.04
C PRO A 144 4.83 -4.99 -18.77
N HIS A 145 3.54 -4.64 -18.86
CA HIS A 145 2.77 -4.25 -17.67
C HIS A 145 2.67 -5.36 -16.61
N MET A 146 2.68 -6.63 -17.02
CA MET A 146 2.63 -7.76 -16.08
C MET A 146 3.94 -7.90 -15.31
N LEU A 147 5.10 -7.68 -15.95
CA LEU A 147 6.38 -7.67 -15.25
C LEU A 147 6.49 -6.48 -14.28
N VAL A 148 5.96 -5.31 -14.66
CA VAL A 148 5.90 -4.16 -13.74
C VAL A 148 5.07 -4.48 -12.51
N PHE A 149 3.89 -5.09 -12.68
CA PHE A 149 3.05 -5.49 -11.54
C PHE A 149 3.70 -6.58 -10.68
N LEU A 150 4.33 -7.58 -11.31
CA LEU A 150 5.07 -8.62 -10.59
C LEU A 150 6.23 -8.00 -9.79
N GLY A 151 7.07 -7.17 -10.42
CA GLY A 151 8.19 -6.52 -9.76
C GLY A 151 7.74 -5.65 -8.58
N PHE A 152 6.70 -4.85 -8.76
CA PHE A 152 6.11 -4.07 -7.66
C PHE A 152 5.60 -4.97 -6.53
N SER A 153 4.89 -6.05 -6.84
CA SER A 153 4.40 -6.98 -5.82
C SER A 153 5.54 -7.66 -5.04
N LEU A 154 6.62 -8.05 -5.71
CA LEU A 154 7.78 -8.61 -5.05
C LEU A 154 8.54 -7.57 -4.21
N ALA A 155 8.64 -6.32 -4.67
CA ALA A 155 9.21 -5.23 -3.88
C ALA A 155 8.43 -4.97 -2.58
N THR A 156 7.08 -5.03 -2.62
CA THR A 156 6.29 -4.93 -1.38
C THR A 156 6.55 -6.08 -0.41
N LEU A 157 7.02 -7.22 -0.92
CA LEU A 157 7.39 -8.40 -0.15
C LEU A 157 8.88 -8.41 0.24
N GLU A 158 9.66 -7.35 -0.01
CA GLU A 158 11.11 -7.35 0.27
C GLU A 158 11.86 -8.46 -0.49
N TYR A 159 11.46 -8.70 -1.73
CA TYR A 159 12.10 -9.68 -2.61
C TYR A 159 12.44 -9.07 -3.96
N PHE A 160 13.72 -9.11 -4.33
CA PHE A 160 14.26 -8.38 -5.48
C PHE A 160 15.08 -9.30 -6.40
N PRO A 161 14.43 -10.16 -7.21
CA PRO A 161 15.14 -11.06 -8.12
C PRO A 161 15.92 -10.28 -9.18
N GLU A 162 17.24 -10.47 -9.21
CA GLU A 162 18.14 -9.73 -10.09
C GLU A 162 17.77 -9.86 -11.57
N ASP A 163 17.42 -11.07 -12.03
CA ASP A 163 17.02 -11.31 -13.42
C ASP A 163 15.76 -10.54 -13.82
N LEU A 164 14.78 -10.44 -12.91
CA LEU A 164 13.56 -9.66 -13.12
C LEU A 164 13.87 -8.16 -13.18
N LEU A 165 14.69 -7.65 -12.26
CA LEU A 165 15.07 -6.25 -12.25
C LEU A 165 15.87 -5.87 -13.50
N LYS A 166 16.82 -6.71 -13.92
CA LYS A 166 17.56 -6.52 -15.18
C LYS A 166 16.64 -6.55 -16.41
N ALA A 167 15.60 -7.39 -16.39
CA ALA A 167 14.62 -7.44 -17.47
C ALA A 167 13.77 -6.17 -17.54
N ILE A 168 13.30 -5.65 -16.40
CA ILE A 168 12.43 -4.46 -16.32
C ILE A 168 13.24 -3.18 -16.56
N PHE A 169 14.37 -2.98 -15.88
CA PHE A 169 15.19 -1.77 -15.95
C PHE A 169 16.17 -1.83 -17.14
N ASN A 170 15.64 -2.25 -18.30
CA ASN A 170 16.34 -2.31 -19.56
C ASN A 170 15.71 -1.32 -20.56
N ILE A 171 16.54 -0.58 -21.31
CA ILE A 171 16.06 0.42 -22.28
C ILE A 171 15.10 -0.19 -23.32
N LYS A 172 15.37 -1.42 -23.80
CA LYS A 172 14.49 -2.11 -24.76
C LYS A 172 13.15 -2.48 -24.12
N PHE A 173 13.14 -2.88 -22.85
CA PHE A 173 11.92 -3.16 -22.11
C PHE A 173 11.10 -1.89 -21.91
N LEU A 174 11.73 -0.80 -21.43
CA LEU A 174 11.06 0.47 -21.18
C LEU A 174 10.44 1.04 -22.47
N ALA A 175 11.14 0.95 -23.61
CA ALA A 175 10.58 1.36 -24.90
C ALA A 175 9.34 0.51 -25.31
N ARG A 176 9.39 -0.82 -25.09
CA ARG A 176 8.22 -1.69 -25.32
C ARG A 176 7.05 -1.35 -24.39
N LEU A 177 7.36 -1.02 -23.14
CA LEU A 177 6.36 -0.60 -22.16
C LEU A 177 5.68 0.71 -22.60
N ASP A 178 6.45 1.71 -23.03
CA ASP A 178 5.91 2.99 -23.52
C ASP A 178 4.94 2.77 -24.69
N SER A 179 5.32 1.95 -25.68
CA SER A 179 4.40 1.59 -26.79
C SER A 179 3.15 0.86 -26.31
N GLN A 180 3.25 0.01 -25.29
CA GLN A 180 2.08 -0.65 -24.70
C GLN A 180 1.16 0.35 -23.98
N LEU A 181 1.72 1.33 -23.26
CA LEU A 181 0.97 2.32 -22.49
C LEU A 181 0.10 3.24 -23.37
N GLU A 182 0.46 3.44 -24.64
CA GLU A 182 -0.33 4.19 -25.63
C GLU A 182 -1.63 3.49 -26.03
N VAL A 183 -1.66 2.16 -25.98
CA VAL A 183 -2.80 1.33 -26.43
C VAL A 183 -3.69 0.88 -25.28
N LEU A 184 -3.14 0.80 -24.07
CA LEU A 184 -3.89 0.37 -22.89
C LEU A 184 -4.98 1.38 -22.49
N PRO A 185 -6.08 0.91 -21.86
CA PRO A 185 -7.05 1.80 -21.24
C PRO A 185 -6.38 2.77 -20.27
N SER A 186 -6.80 4.03 -20.25
CA SER A 186 -6.15 5.11 -19.49
C SER A 186 -5.98 4.81 -17.99
N SER A 187 -6.98 4.16 -17.37
CA SER A 187 -6.93 3.75 -15.97
C SER A 187 -5.87 2.69 -15.69
N LEU A 188 -5.70 1.74 -16.61
CA LEU A 188 -4.69 0.70 -16.52
C LEU A 188 -3.30 1.28 -16.80
N SER A 189 -3.16 2.08 -17.85
CA SER A 189 -1.91 2.77 -18.22
C SER A 189 -1.37 3.60 -17.05
N THR A 190 -2.24 4.40 -16.41
CA THR A 190 -1.92 5.16 -15.20
C THR A 190 -1.42 4.26 -14.08
N ARG A 191 -2.12 3.14 -13.79
CA ARG A 191 -1.73 2.19 -12.75
C ARG A 191 -0.35 1.57 -13.01
N VAL A 192 -0.04 1.26 -14.27
CA VAL A 192 1.25 0.70 -14.66
C VAL A 192 2.37 1.72 -14.45
N GLN A 193 2.17 2.98 -14.88
CA GLN A 193 3.14 4.05 -14.65
C GLN A 193 3.42 4.28 -13.15
N PHE A 194 2.36 4.25 -12.31
CA PHE A 194 2.53 4.34 -10.86
C PHE A 194 3.34 3.18 -10.29
N HIS A 195 3.02 1.94 -10.67
CA HIS A 195 3.76 0.79 -10.16
C HIS A 195 5.20 0.72 -10.67
N LEU A 196 5.49 1.18 -11.89
CA LEU A 196 6.86 1.32 -12.37
C LEU A 196 7.62 2.34 -11.52
N MET A 197 7.02 3.50 -11.25
CA MET A 197 7.61 4.53 -10.41
C MET A 197 7.84 4.01 -8.98
N GLU A 198 6.88 3.32 -8.39
CA GLU A 198 6.99 2.76 -7.05
C GLU A 198 8.02 1.62 -6.97
N LEU A 199 8.14 0.82 -8.02
CA LEU A 199 9.19 -0.19 -8.15
C LEU A 199 10.57 0.45 -8.28
N ASN A 200 10.74 1.46 -9.15
CA ASN A 200 12.01 2.19 -9.28
C ASN A 200 12.42 2.82 -7.95
N ARG A 201 11.45 3.42 -7.24
CA ARG A 201 11.66 3.95 -5.89
C ARG A 201 12.15 2.87 -4.92
N ALA A 202 11.51 1.70 -4.90
CA ALA A 202 11.90 0.60 -4.02
C ALA A 202 13.32 0.14 -4.32
N VAL A 203 13.66 -0.08 -5.58
CA VAL A 203 15.00 -0.52 -5.99
C VAL A 203 16.07 0.52 -5.63
N CYS A 204 15.82 1.82 -5.86
CA CYS A 204 16.78 2.86 -5.49
C CYS A 204 17.04 2.96 -3.98
N LEU A 205 16.04 2.65 -3.15
CA LEU A 205 16.12 2.77 -1.70
C LEU A 205 16.63 1.49 -1.02
N GLU A 206 16.10 0.35 -1.43
CA GLU A 206 16.33 -0.95 -0.77
C GLU A 206 17.51 -1.71 -1.39
N CYS A 207 17.85 -1.45 -2.66
CA CYS A 207 18.88 -2.19 -3.39
C CYS A 207 19.84 -1.28 -4.19
N PRO A 208 20.53 -0.33 -3.52
CA PRO A 208 21.44 0.61 -4.18
C PRO A 208 22.59 -0.06 -4.97
N GLU A 209 22.94 -1.30 -4.63
CA GLU A 209 23.95 -2.12 -5.30
C GLU A 209 23.64 -2.40 -6.77
N PHE A 210 22.36 -2.39 -7.19
CA PHE A 210 22.00 -2.55 -8.61
C PHE A 210 22.27 -1.31 -9.45
N GLN A 211 22.58 -0.17 -8.82
CA GLN A 211 22.92 1.10 -9.49
C GLN A 211 21.87 1.57 -10.52
N ILE A 212 20.61 1.20 -10.31
CA ILE A 212 19.49 1.66 -11.14
C ILE A 212 19.17 3.11 -10.73
N PRO A 213 19.24 4.07 -11.67
CA PRO A 213 18.99 5.47 -11.34
C PRO A 213 17.51 5.72 -11.08
N TRP A 214 17.23 6.78 -10.33
CA TRP A 214 15.89 7.37 -10.27
C TRP A 214 15.61 8.15 -11.56
N PHE A 215 14.49 7.89 -12.22
CA PHE A 215 14.13 8.55 -13.49
C PHE A 215 12.68 9.08 -13.55
N HIS A 216 12.02 9.23 -12.40
CA HIS A 216 10.61 9.63 -12.32
C HIS A 216 10.35 11.05 -11.81
N ASP A 217 11.36 11.92 -11.70
CA ASP A 217 11.19 13.31 -11.23
C ASP A 217 10.09 14.06 -11.97
N ARG A 218 10.14 14.06 -13.30
CA ARG A 218 9.14 14.77 -14.13
C ARG A 218 7.73 14.21 -13.94
N PHE A 219 7.60 12.88 -13.89
CA PHE A 219 6.33 12.21 -13.67
C PHE A 219 5.73 12.60 -12.32
N CYS A 220 6.53 12.52 -11.24
CA CYS A 220 6.09 12.89 -9.92
C CYS A 220 5.75 14.38 -9.80
N GLN A 221 6.55 15.28 -10.40
CA GLN A 221 6.24 16.71 -10.39
C GLN A 221 4.91 17.02 -11.08
N GLN A 222 4.63 16.40 -12.23
CA GLN A 222 3.36 16.60 -12.94
C GLN A 222 2.17 16.14 -12.10
N TYR A 223 2.28 15.00 -11.43
CA TYR A 223 1.19 14.46 -10.61
C TYR A 223 0.98 15.26 -9.31
N ASN A 224 2.06 15.75 -8.69
CA ASN A 224 1.99 16.50 -7.43
C ASN A 224 1.53 17.96 -7.60
N LYS A 225 1.49 18.50 -8.84
CA LYS A 225 1.02 19.88 -9.13
C LYS A 225 -0.41 20.18 -8.65
N GLY A 226 -1.22 19.17 -8.36
CA GLY A 226 -2.60 19.31 -7.86
C GLY A 226 -2.80 19.03 -6.37
N ILE A 227 -1.76 18.63 -5.63
CA ILE A 227 -1.86 18.35 -4.17
C ILE A 227 -1.74 19.68 -3.42
N GLY A 228 -2.73 20.56 -3.61
CA GLY A 228 -2.76 21.90 -3.04
C GLY A 228 -3.77 22.00 -1.90
N GLY A 229 -3.28 22.07 -0.67
CA GLY A 229 -4.06 22.49 0.50
C GLY A 229 -4.44 21.37 1.46
N MET A 230 -4.27 21.66 2.76
CA MET A 230 -4.70 20.77 3.83
C MET A 230 -6.21 20.78 3.96
N ASN A 231 -6.82 19.60 4.08
CA ASN A 231 -8.23 19.49 4.43
C ASN A 231 -8.49 19.95 5.89
N ARG A 232 -9.76 20.14 6.27
CA ARG A 232 -10.13 20.62 7.62
C ARG A 232 -9.59 19.74 8.75
N ALA A 233 -9.58 18.42 8.58
CA ALA A 233 -9.05 17.49 9.57
C ALA A 233 -7.52 17.64 9.72
N GLN A 234 -6.80 17.71 8.59
CA GLN A 234 -5.35 17.96 8.57
C GLN A 234 -5.01 19.32 9.21
N GLN A 235 -5.79 20.37 8.95
CA GLN A 235 -5.60 21.68 9.59
C GLN A 235 -5.76 21.60 11.12
N GLN A 236 -6.72 20.83 11.61
CA GLN A 236 -6.90 20.62 13.04
C GLN A 236 -5.73 19.86 13.65
N ILE A 237 -5.26 18.79 12.99
CA ILE A 237 -4.10 18.01 13.41
C ILE A 237 -2.85 18.89 13.46
N TYR A 238 -2.61 19.70 12.42
CA TYR A 238 -1.48 20.63 12.37
C TYR A 238 -1.47 21.61 13.54
N LYS A 239 -2.63 22.20 13.87
CA LYS A 239 -2.74 23.09 15.04
C LYS A 239 -2.39 22.36 16.34
N MET A 240 -2.90 21.14 16.52
CA MET A 240 -2.55 20.33 17.70
C MET A 240 -1.06 19.99 17.75
N LEU A 241 -0.45 19.61 16.63
CA LEU A 241 0.98 19.33 16.54
C LEU A 241 1.82 20.58 16.83
N ALA A 242 1.43 21.74 16.29
CA ALA A 242 2.09 23.01 16.57
C ALA A 242 2.04 23.35 18.07
N GLU A 243 0.89 23.14 18.73
CA GLU A 243 0.76 23.32 20.17
C GLU A 243 1.64 22.32 20.96
N VAL A 244 1.67 21.05 20.54
CA VAL A 244 2.48 19.98 21.17
C VAL A 244 3.98 20.24 21.01
N LEU A 245 4.42 20.74 19.86
CA LEU A 245 5.82 20.96 19.50
C LEU A 245 6.31 22.39 19.81
N GLY A 246 5.49 23.21 20.47
CA GLY A 246 5.87 24.54 20.94
C GLY A 246 5.90 25.64 19.87
N GLY A 247 5.28 25.42 18.71
CA GLY A 247 5.10 26.44 17.67
C GLY A 247 4.82 25.86 16.27
N ILE A 248 4.19 26.69 15.41
CA ILE A 248 3.91 26.33 14.01
C ILE A 248 5.18 26.07 13.19
N ASN A 249 6.29 26.72 13.56
CA ASN A 249 7.57 26.55 12.87
C ASN A 249 8.25 25.21 13.18
N CYS A 250 7.70 24.39 14.09
CA CYS A 250 8.24 23.08 14.43
C CYS A 250 7.60 21.94 13.63
N VAL A 251 6.66 22.26 12.72
CA VAL A 251 5.88 21.26 11.96
C VAL A 251 5.87 21.66 10.49
N LYS A 252 6.20 20.71 9.60
CA LYS A 252 5.90 20.81 8.18
C LYS A 252 4.73 19.90 7.85
N ALA A 253 3.81 20.36 7.00
CA ALA A 253 2.71 19.55 6.51
C ALA A 253 2.94 19.16 5.04
N SER A 254 2.41 18.00 4.64
CA SER A 254 2.42 17.52 3.25
C SER A 254 3.82 17.52 2.62
N VAL A 255 4.81 17.00 3.34
CA VAL A 255 6.20 16.99 2.89
C VAL A 255 6.40 15.94 1.80
N LEU A 256 7.16 16.30 0.76
CA LEU A 256 7.66 15.35 -0.24
C LEU A 256 9.11 15.01 0.07
N THR A 257 9.38 13.71 0.18
CA THR A 257 10.75 13.19 0.32
C THR A 257 11.48 13.22 -1.04
N PRO A 258 12.82 13.03 -1.08
CA PRO A 258 13.60 13.03 -2.34
C PRO A 258 13.11 12.03 -3.40
N TYR A 259 12.48 10.92 -2.99
CA TYR A 259 11.87 9.94 -3.91
C TYR A 259 10.35 10.08 -3.99
N TYR A 260 9.79 11.22 -3.60
CA TYR A 260 8.35 11.54 -3.71
C TYR A 260 7.40 10.64 -2.90
N HIS A 261 7.85 10.07 -1.78
CA HIS A 261 6.88 9.71 -0.73
C HIS A 261 6.28 10.98 -0.14
N THR A 262 4.97 10.98 0.04
CA THR A 262 4.25 12.01 0.80
C THR A 262 4.33 11.69 2.29
N VAL A 263 4.55 12.69 3.12
CA VAL A 263 4.48 12.58 4.59
C VAL A 263 3.46 13.59 5.07
N ASP A 264 2.48 13.16 5.87
CA ASP A 264 1.40 14.05 6.32
C ASP A 264 1.96 15.20 7.17
N PHE A 265 2.81 14.86 8.14
CA PHE A 265 3.52 15.83 8.98
C PHE A 265 4.95 15.41 9.28
N GLU A 266 5.86 16.38 9.28
CA GLU A 266 7.26 16.18 9.64
C GLU A 266 7.66 17.14 10.77
N CYS A 267 8.32 16.61 11.79
CA CYS A 267 8.99 17.41 12.81
C CYS A 267 10.42 16.88 13.06
N THR A 268 11.27 17.70 13.67
CA THR A 268 12.62 17.31 14.04
C THR A 268 12.82 17.56 15.53
N LEU A 269 13.36 16.59 16.25
CA LEU A 269 13.76 16.74 17.64
C LEU A 269 15.29 16.75 17.75
N ASP A 270 15.84 17.58 18.62
CA ASP A 270 17.27 17.56 18.93
C ASP A 270 17.66 16.35 19.80
N LYS A 271 18.96 16.23 20.11
CA LYS A 271 19.49 15.17 20.98
C LYS A 271 18.91 15.14 22.40
N LYS A 272 18.25 16.23 22.85
CA LYS A 272 17.56 16.36 24.14
C LYS A 272 16.05 16.20 23.99
N LYS A 273 15.57 15.68 22.86
CA LYS A 273 14.15 15.53 22.50
C LYS A 273 13.37 16.85 22.45
N LYS A 274 14.06 17.98 22.25
CA LYS A 274 13.41 19.28 22.08
C LYS A 274 13.09 19.55 20.61
N PRO A 275 11.88 20.03 20.28
CA PRO A 275 11.54 20.39 18.91
C PRO A 275 12.49 21.45 18.34
N LEU A 276 12.96 21.23 17.12
CA LEU A 276 13.76 22.18 16.37
C LEU A 276 12.84 22.95 15.41
N PRO A 277 12.79 24.28 15.51
CA PRO A 277 12.05 25.07 14.54
C PRO A 277 12.77 25.01 13.19
N TYR A 278 11.99 24.85 12.13
CA TYR A 278 12.47 25.10 10.78
C TYR A 278 12.79 26.59 10.65
N GLY A 279 13.96 26.90 10.09
CA GLY A 279 14.39 28.29 9.86
C GLY A 279 13.36 29.05 9.03
N SER A 280 13.27 30.37 9.26
CA SER A 280 12.29 31.29 8.66
C SER A 280 12.42 31.42 7.14
N HIS A 281 12.07 30.38 6.38
CA HIS A 281 11.75 30.50 4.97
C HIS A 281 10.23 30.49 4.86
N ASN A 282 9.68 31.70 4.90
CA ASN A 282 8.31 32.12 4.58
C ASN A 282 7.39 31.01 4.06
N ILE A 283 6.68 30.33 4.96
CA ILE A 283 5.39 29.73 4.61
C ILE A 283 4.38 30.87 4.61
N THR A 284 4.37 31.65 3.53
CA THR A 284 3.28 32.59 3.27
C THR A 284 2.07 31.76 2.89
N LEU A 285 1.04 31.83 3.72
CA LEU A 285 -0.26 31.21 3.47
C LEU A 285 -0.86 31.84 2.18
N GLY A 286 -0.87 31.10 1.07
CA GLY A 286 -1.77 31.38 -0.05
C GLY A 286 -1.28 32.28 -1.20
N GLN A 287 0.01 32.32 -1.53
CA GLN A 287 0.45 32.85 -2.85
C GLN A 287 1.45 31.91 -3.52
N GLN A 288 1.23 31.63 -4.81
CA GLN A 288 2.23 30.97 -5.66
C GLN A 288 3.49 31.84 -5.73
N PRO A 289 4.70 31.27 -5.59
CA PRO A 289 5.90 31.91 -6.09
C PRO A 289 5.96 31.67 -7.60
N GLU A 290 5.87 32.74 -8.39
CA GLU A 290 6.39 32.75 -9.75
C GLU A 290 7.89 32.43 -9.71
N MET A 291 8.31 31.50 -10.57
CA MET A 291 9.68 31.01 -10.67
C MET A 291 10.66 32.13 -11.08
N PRO A 292 11.89 32.09 -10.56
CA PRO A 292 13.01 31.85 -11.47
C PRO A 292 13.76 30.58 -11.06
N TRP A 293 13.99 29.74 -12.05
CA TRP A 293 14.59 28.42 -11.94
C TRP A 293 16.09 28.54 -11.64
N GLU A 294 16.52 28.08 -10.48
CA GLU A 294 17.85 27.51 -10.30
C GLU A 294 17.70 26.10 -9.74
N SER A 295 18.50 25.21 -10.30
CA SER A 295 18.55 23.76 -10.09
C SER A 295 18.92 23.37 -8.67
N ASN A 296 18.09 23.73 -7.70
CA ASN A 296 18.14 23.27 -6.33
C ASN A 296 16.74 22.77 -5.99
N THR A 297 16.41 21.56 -6.44
CA THR A 297 15.63 20.70 -5.55
C THR A 297 16.38 20.80 -4.22
N GLU A 298 15.80 21.40 -3.18
CA GLU A 298 16.31 21.18 -1.83
C GLU A 298 16.11 19.68 -1.59
N ILE A 299 17.06 18.89 -2.09
CA ILE A 299 17.30 17.53 -1.66
C ILE A 299 17.34 17.66 -0.16
N VAL A 300 16.43 16.96 0.52
CA VAL A 300 16.32 16.90 1.98
C VAL A 300 17.59 16.23 2.51
N GLY A 301 18.69 16.97 2.44
CA GLY A 301 20.05 16.69 2.82
C GLY A 301 20.60 17.86 3.64
N SER A 302 19.72 18.69 4.22
CA SER A 302 20.10 19.45 5.40
C SER A 302 20.47 18.42 6.46
N ARG A 303 21.78 18.20 6.60
CA ARG A 303 22.37 17.31 7.58
C ARG A 303 21.76 17.68 8.92
N LEU A 304 20.94 16.80 9.47
CA LEU A 304 20.32 17.05 10.77
C LEU A 304 21.45 17.34 11.78
N PRO A 305 21.24 18.26 12.73
CA PRO A 305 22.20 18.47 13.80
C PRO A 305 22.61 17.12 14.42
N PRO A 306 23.88 16.91 14.80
CA PRO A 306 24.31 15.63 15.35
C PRO A 306 23.44 15.18 16.53
N GLY A 307 22.87 13.98 16.41
CA GLY A 307 21.95 13.40 17.40
C GLY A 307 20.50 13.89 17.32
N ALA A 308 20.15 14.72 16.34
CA ALA A 308 18.76 15.05 16.06
C ALA A 308 18.06 13.93 15.28
N GLU A 309 16.78 13.74 15.54
CA GLU A 309 15.92 12.78 14.86
C GLU A 309 14.83 13.51 14.06
N ARG A 310 14.60 13.05 12.83
CA ARG A 310 13.48 13.51 12.01
C ARG A 310 12.35 12.52 12.14
N ILE A 311 11.15 13.02 12.39
CA ILE A 311 9.95 12.22 12.64
C ILE A 311 8.97 12.45 11.50
N ALA A 312 8.51 11.37 10.88
CA ALA A 312 7.38 11.38 9.95
C ALA A 312 6.14 10.89 10.69
N LEU A 313 5.11 11.72 10.79
CA LEU A 313 3.80 11.32 11.29
C LEU A 313 2.88 11.04 10.11
N GLU A 314 2.32 9.85 10.08
CA GLU A 314 1.39 9.38 9.05
C GLU A 314 0.05 8.97 9.67
N PHE A 315 -1.04 9.53 9.16
CA PHE A 315 -2.40 9.20 9.60
C PHE A 315 -3.02 8.24 8.59
N LEU A 316 -3.06 6.96 8.96
CA LEU A 316 -3.49 5.89 8.07
C LEU A 316 -5.02 5.75 8.05
N ASP A 317 -5.62 5.77 6.86
CA ASP A 317 -7.04 5.50 6.64
C ASP A 317 -7.36 3.99 6.65
N SER A 318 -8.64 3.63 6.54
CA SER A 318 -9.07 2.23 6.48
C SER A 318 -8.42 1.43 5.35
N LYS A 319 -8.06 2.10 4.24
CA LYS A 319 -7.50 1.44 3.07
C LYS A 319 -6.06 1.01 3.29
N ALA A 320 -5.38 1.52 4.31
CA ALA A 320 -4.05 1.07 4.71
C ALA A 320 -4.08 -0.30 5.42
N PHE A 321 -5.25 -0.77 5.86
CA PHE A 321 -5.39 -2.00 6.65
C PHE A 321 -6.14 -3.11 5.88
N CYS A 322 -5.97 -4.34 6.35
CA CYS A 322 -6.83 -5.46 5.97
C CYS A 322 -8.25 -5.22 6.48
N ARG A 323 -9.23 -5.80 5.78
CA ARG A 323 -10.65 -5.53 6.07
C ARG A 323 -11.07 -6.07 7.43
N ASN A 324 -10.59 -7.27 7.79
CA ASN A 324 -11.01 -8.00 8.97
C ASN A 324 -10.25 -7.67 10.26
N ILE A 325 -9.02 -7.16 10.15
CA ILE A 325 -8.16 -6.86 11.30
C ILE A 325 -7.29 -5.62 11.00
N PRO A 326 -6.82 -4.87 12.01
CA PRO A 326 -5.96 -3.70 11.82
C PRO A 326 -4.51 -4.06 11.43
N HIS A 327 -4.34 -4.99 10.49
CA HIS A 327 -3.06 -5.39 9.91
C HIS A 327 -2.73 -4.50 8.71
N ILE A 328 -1.54 -3.90 8.71
CA ILE A 328 -1.08 -2.97 7.66
C ILE A 328 -0.80 -3.73 6.36
N LYS A 329 -1.30 -3.22 5.24
CA LYS A 329 -1.10 -3.78 3.90
C LYS A 329 0.24 -3.41 3.27
N GLY A 330 0.66 -4.17 2.25
CA GLY A 330 2.05 -4.18 1.80
C GLY A 330 2.55 -2.84 1.28
N LYS A 331 1.69 -2.09 0.59
CA LYS A 331 2.03 -0.74 0.11
C LYS A 331 2.34 0.24 1.26
N SER A 332 1.57 0.19 2.34
CA SER A 332 1.77 1.05 3.51
C SER A 332 2.97 0.60 4.34
N ALA A 333 3.20 -0.71 4.44
CA ALA A 333 4.38 -1.28 5.10
C ALA A 333 5.68 -0.91 4.35
N MET A 334 5.69 -1.08 3.02
CA MET A 334 6.82 -0.67 2.17
C MET A 334 7.10 0.83 2.28
N LYS A 335 6.07 1.68 2.31
CA LYS A 335 6.26 3.13 2.53
C LYS A 335 6.94 3.42 3.86
N LYS A 336 6.53 2.77 4.95
CA LYS A 336 7.18 2.92 6.26
C LYS A 336 8.66 2.58 6.19
N ARG A 337 9.01 1.41 5.66
CA ARG A 337 10.40 0.96 5.52
C ARG A 337 11.24 1.92 4.69
N HIS A 338 10.69 2.42 3.58
CA HIS A 338 11.35 3.43 2.76
C HIS A 338 11.60 4.76 3.49
N LEU A 339 10.65 5.23 4.30
CA LEU A 339 10.85 6.42 5.12
C LEU A 339 11.93 6.18 6.19
N GLU A 340 11.99 4.99 6.77
CA GLU A 340 13.04 4.61 7.73
C GLU A 340 14.43 4.57 7.07
N ILE A 341 14.55 4.03 5.85
CA ILE A 341 15.77 4.09 5.03
C ILE A 341 16.21 5.54 4.77
N LEU A 342 15.25 6.44 4.55
CA LEU A 342 15.49 7.87 4.38
C LEU A 342 15.84 8.62 5.68
N GLY A 343 15.99 7.90 6.79
CA GLY A 343 16.42 8.44 8.09
C GLY A 343 15.30 9.01 8.94
N TYR A 344 14.04 8.68 8.65
CA TYR A 344 12.90 9.06 9.48
C TYR A 344 12.65 8.05 10.60
N ARG A 345 12.29 8.53 11.79
CA ARG A 345 11.49 7.78 12.75
C ARG A 345 10.03 7.90 12.34
N VAL A 346 9.41 6.80 11.93
CA VAL A 346 8.03 6.82 11.42
C VAL A 346 7.04 6.54 12.55
N ILE A 347 6.05 7.43 12.72
CA ILE A 347 4.92 7.28 13.62
C ILE A 347 3.66 7.14 12.78
N GLN A 348 3.19 5.91 12.60
CA GLN A 348 1.92 5.62 11.95
C GLN A 348 0.79 5.58 12.99
N ILE A 349 -0.22 6.43 12.80
CA ILE A 349 -1.41 6.55 13.63
C ILE A 349 -2.57 5.99 12.83
N SER A 350 -3.18 4.90 13.32
CA SER A 350 -4.33 4.32 12.64
C SER A 350 -5.57 5.18 12.86
N GLN A 351 -6.46 5.23 11.86
CA GLN A 351 -7.77 5.85 12.03
C GLN A 351 -8.62 5.18 13.14
N PHE A 352 -8.39 3.90 13.43
CA PHE A 352 -9.11 3.16 14.49
C PHE A 352 -8.72 3.68 15.86
N GLU A 353 -7.43 3.92 16.09
CA GLU A 353 -6.93 4.57 17.31
C GLU A 353 -7.38 6.03 17.37
N TRP A 354 -7.15 6.80 16.30
CA TRP A 354 -7.40 8.24 16.25
C TRP A 354 -8.87 8.65 16.46
N ASN A 355 -9.80 7.80 16.01
CA ASN A 355 -11.23 8.00 16.15
C ASN A 355 -11.84 7.20 17.31
N SER A 356 -11.03 6.57 18.15
CA SER A 356 -11.51 5.83 19.32
C SER A 356 -12.16 6.75 20.36
N MET A 357 -12.99 6.18 21.23
CA MET A 357 -13.59 6.91 22.36
C MET A 357 -12.54 7.51 23.30
N ALA A 358 -11.38 6.84 23.44
CA ALA A 358 -10.27 7.32 24.26
C ALA A 358 -9.68 8.64 23.73
N LEU A 359 -9.71 8.87 22.41
CA LEU A 359 -9.21 10.08 21.75
C LEU A 359 -10.35 11.01 21.30
N SER A 360 -11.45 11.04 22.05
CA SER A 360 -12.64 11.85 21.74
C SER A 360 -12.47 13.35 22.04
N THR A 361 -11.59 13.72 22.97
CA THR A 361 -11.34 15.12 23.35
C THR A 361 -10.05 15.65 22.73
N LYS A 362 -9.94 16.99 22.59
CA LYS A 362 -8.72 17.65 22.12
C LYS A 362 -7.52 17.32 23.02
N ASP A 363 -7.70 17.39 24.34
CA ASP A 363 -6.62 17.17 25.31
C ASP A 363 -6.10 15.73 25.26
N ALA A 364 -6.99 14.74 25.15
CA ALA A 364 -6.60 13.34 25.00
C ALA A 364 -5.79 13.10 23.71
N ARG A 365 -6.20 13.71 22.59
CA ARG A 365 -5.43 13.65 21.34
C ARG A 365 -4.05 14.31 21.47
N MET A 366 -3.98 15.45 22.15
CA MET A 366 -2.70 16.14 22.37
C MET A 366 -1.77 15.35 23.27
N ASP A 367 -2.28 14.73 24.33
CA ASP A 367 -1.51 13.86 25.22
C ASP A 367 -1.02 12.61 24.49
N TYR A 368 -1.86 11.97 23.69
CA TYR A 368 -1.46 10.86 22.82
C TYR A 368 -0.37 11.27 21.83
N LEU A 369 -0.47 12.44 21.19
CA LEU A 369 0.57 12.94 20.29
C LEU A 369 1.88 13.21 21.04
N ARG A 370 1.84 13.77 22.24
CA ARG A 370 3.04 13.96 23.09
C ARG A 370 3.70 12.63 23.41
N GLU A 371 2.92 11.65 23.85
CA GLU A 371 3.41 10.31 24.17
C GLU A 371 4.08 9.67 22.95
N ARG A 372 3.43 9.70 21.78
CA ARG A 372 3.99 9.12 20.55
C ARG A 372 5.25 9.83 20.09
N ILE A 373 5.30 11.17 20.16
CA ILE A 373 6.43 11.96 19.67
C ILE A 373 7.62 11.88 20.65
N PHE A 374 7.40 12.12 21.94
CA PHE A 374 8.46 12.27 22.94
C PHE A 374 8.73 11.00 23.76
N GLY A 375 7.81 10.04 23.79
CA GLY A 375 7.89 8.85 24.66
C GLY A 375 7.54 9.15 26.13
N GLU A 376 6.91 10.28 26.41
CA GLU A 376 6.51 10.67 27.77
C GLU A 376 5.15 10.06 28.12
N VAL A 377 5.13 9.10 29.05
CA VAL A 377 3.90 8.67 29.72
C VAL A 377 3.68 9.61 30.90
N LYS A 378 2.52 10.27 30.97
CA LYS A 378 2.12 10.98 32.20
C LYS A 378 1.98 9.95 33.33
N LEU A 379 2.86 10.06 34.32
CA LEU A 379 2.75 9.36 35.61
C LEU A 379 1.54 9.85 36.40
#